data_AF-A0A8S3C1U2-F1
#
_entry.id   AF-A0A8S3C1U2-F1
#
_cell.length_a   1.000
_cell.length_b   1.000
_cell.length_c   1.000
_cell.angle_alpha   90.00
_cell.angle_beta   90.00
_cell.angle_gamma   90.00
#
_symmetry.space_group_name_H-M   'P 1'
#
loop_
_entity.id
_entity.type
_entity.pdbx_description
1 polymer ?
#
loop_
_entity_poly.entity_id
_entity_poly.type
_entity_poly.pdbx_seq_one_letter_code
_entity_poly.pdbx_strand_id
1 'polypeptide(L)'
;NPPINRAIVRSTNESQSSLGFTRSGSDRISVRDRISSSLNVYPQQYQNLIPKSTTSCSQHDMSQELCQVCHQRAKRNIPVYLQEEKRTREMDEEKILQEYQHNLYLQDKNKREAARKAAREDKQRLDAFNLGVAQATRAKKLERPQTTDIPRSIIFRKRVKTPPGYLRQKDLAQQLESQIKSKQEEEHSEKVDKEFAERLEQIQLAESLAQERDNYLTNKRRRQEELKNALQNQIRNKPTGLPYCEPEAPYFGLNDMSPEKLKERRLQAIEVVRQQKDLVEQRQRQQLLQEINNQEYELKVLHTMKEDLLSERHERERREVTIRKDLETDWLKATDEKRKRDENEKMHLKASQGTLIHEQCDQYKRCVQCQRNLNNSGKNNFWKDTRYIPGTHIMV
;
A
#
# COMPACT_ATOMS: atom_id res chain seq x y z
N ASN A 1 12.99 52.89 16.21
CA ASN A 1 12.02 52.47 15.17
C ASN A 1 12.47 52.90 13.78
N PRO A 2 13.31 52.11 13.10
CA PRO A 2 13.40 52.12 11.65
C PRO A 2 12.57 50.94 11.06
N PRO A 3 12.01 51.08 9.86
CA PRO A 3 11.24 50.00 9.23
C PRO A 3 12.15 48.94 8.60
N ILE A 4 11.76 47.69 8.80
CA ILE A 4 12.37 46.47 8.29
C ILE A 4 11.99 46.31 6.82
N ASN A 5 12.99 46.39 5.93
CA ASN A 5 12.88 45.94 4.55
C ASN A 5 12.82 44.41 4.51
N ARG A 6 11.68 43.84 4.08
CA ARG A 6 11.60 42.43 3.67
C ARG A 6 11.78 42.34 2.17
N ALA A 7 12.89 41.72 1.77
CA ALA A 7 13.18 41.34 0.40
C ALA A 7 12.23 40.21 -0.04
N ILE A 8 11.59 40.41 -1.19
CA ILE A 8 10.77 39.41 -1.88
C ILE A 8 11.70 38.60 -2.78
N VAL A 9 11.91 37.32 -2.44
CA VAL A 9 12.59 36.35 -3.30
C VAL A 9 11.58 35.89 -4.36
N ARG A 10 11.81 36.27 -5.63
CA ARG A 10 11.08 35.74 -6.79
C ARG A 10 11.81 34.49 -7.28
N SER A 11 11.22 33.31 -7.12
CA SER A 11 11.63 32.11 -7.85
C SER A 11 10.86 32.03 -9.17
N THR A 12 11.54 32.17 -10.29
CA THR A 12 11.01 31.88 -11.62
C THR A 12 11.42 30.46 -12.00
N ASN A 13 10.47 29.52 -12.00
CA ASN A 13 10.61 28.23 -12.67
C ASN A 13 9.41 28.05 -13.60
N GLU A 14 9.60 28.46 -14.86
CA GLU A 14 8.72 28.11 -15.98
C GLU A 14 9.36 26.93 -16.72
N SER A 15 8.65 25.80 -16.76
CA SER A 15 8.87 24.72 -17.73
C SER A 15 7.55 23.95 -17.87
N GLN A 16 6.64 24.51 -18.67
CA GLN A 16 5.44 23.82 -19.13
C GLN A 16 5.78 23.09 -20.43
N SER A 17 5.71 21.76 -20.41
CA SER A 17 5.56 20.93 -21.60
C SER A 17 4.10 20.51 -21.71
N SER A 18 3.37 21.18 -22.60
CA SER A 18 1.99 20.90 -22.97
C SER A 18 1.92 19.74 -23.96
N LEU A 19 1.24 18.66 -23.60
CA LEU A 19 0.65 17.72 -24.56
C LEU A 19 -0.83 17.59 -24.23
N GLY A 20 -1.65 18.21 -25.07
CA GLY A 20 -3.11 18.10 -25.02
C GLY A 20 -3.57 16.78 -25.61
N PHE A 21 -4.48 16.12 -24.90
CA PHE A 21 -5.38 15.14 -25.49
C PHE A 21 -6.79 15.44 -24.99
N THR A 22 -7.63 15.94 -25.88
CA THR A 22 -9.07 16.05 -25.67
C THR A 22 -9.68 14.67 -25.83
N ARG A 23 -10.43 14.20 -24.83
CA ARG A 23 -11.35 13.08 -25.01
C ARG A 23 -12.62 13.31 -24.20
N SER A 24 -13.66 13.74 -24.92
CA SER A 24 -15.06 13.64 -24.55
C SER A 24 -15.50 12.17 -24.50
N GLY A 25 -16.34 11.81 -23.53
CA GLY A 25 -17.06 10.53 -23.52
C GLY A 25 -16.95 9.80 -22.18
N SER A 26 -17.71 10.25 -21.18
CA SER A 26 -17.89 9.55 -19.92
C SER A 26 -19.15 8.69 -19.97
N ASP A 27 -19.03 7.49 -20.53
CA ASP A 27 -19.97 6.40 -20.28
C ASP A 27 -19.58 5.72 -18.96
N ARG A 28 -20.38 5.98 -17.92
CA ARG A 28 -20.36 5.23 -16.66
C ARG A 28 -21.01 3.87 -16.89
N ILE A 29 -20.22 2.83 -17.14
CA ILE A 29 -20.69 1.45 -16.99
C ILE A 29 -20.34 0.98 -15.58
N SER A 30 -21.38 0.93 -14.76
CA SER A 30 -21.42 0.32 -13.44
C SER A 30 -21.07 -1.16 -13.53
N VAL A 31 -20.04 -1.59 -12.79
CA VAL A 31 -19.74 -3.00 -12.53
C VAL A 31 -20.71 -3.49 -11.45
N ARG A 32 -21.93 -3.81 -11.86
CA ARG A 32 -22.85 -4.70 -11.15
C ARG A 32 -23.84 -5.22 -12.20
N ASP A 33 -24.04 -6.53 -12.19
CA ASP A 33 -24.93 -7.31 -13.06
C ASP A 33 -24.33 -7.82 -14.38
N ARG A 34 -23.49 -8.86 -14.26
CA ARG A 34 -23.46 -9.98 -15.22
C ARG A 34 -23.37 -11.30 -14.47
N ILE A 35 -24.48 -11.71 -13.87
CA ILE A 35 -24.77 -13.12 -13.64
C ILE A 35 -25.99 -13.43 -14.49
N SER A 36 -25.76 -13.99 -15.67
CA SER A 36 -26.54 -15.08 -16.27
C SER A 36 -26.18 -15.24 -17.75
N SER A 37 -26.19 -16.50 -18.20
CA SER A 37 -26.19 -16.96 -19.61
C SER A 37 -24.86 -17.57 -20.10
N SER A 38 -24.47 -18.70 -19.54
CA SER A 38 -24.01 -19.82 -20.38
C SER A 38 -24.94 -21.01 -20.15
N LEU A 39 -25.89 -21.15 -21.07
CA LEU A 39 -26.67 -22.36 -21.25
C LEU A 39 -25.69 -23.46 -21.68
N ASN A 40 -25.37 -24.37 -20.77
CA ASN A 40 -24.76 -25.65 -21.13
C ASN A 40 -25.81 -26.49 -21.86
N VAL A 41 -25.84 -26.37 -23.18
CA VAL A 41 -26.45 -27.35 -24.07
C VAL A 41 -25.50 -28.54 -24.15
N TYR A 42 -25.78 -29.59 -23.37
CA TYR A 42 -25.16 -30.90 -23.57
C TYR A 42 -25.78 -31.56 -24.82
N PRO A 43 -24.98 -32.04 -25.80
CA PRO A 43 -25.48 -33.01 -26.75
C PRO A 43 -25.66 -34.35 -26.03
N GLN A 44 -26.91 -34.77 -25.88
CA GLN A 44 -27.25 -36.17 -25.64
C GLN A 44 -26.86 -36.97 -26.88
N GLN A 45 -25.78 -37.73 -26.80
CA GLN A 45 -25.59 -38.94 -27.60
C GLN A 45 -24.47 -39.77 -26.96
N TYR A 46 -24.58 -41.10 -27.11
CA TYR A 46 -23.78 -42.17 -26.46
C TYR A 46 -24.34 -42.70 -25.13
N GLN A 47 -25.65 -42.97 -25.11
CA GLN A 47 -26.11 -44.22 -24.50
C GLN A 47 -25.86 -45.36 -25.51
N ASN A 48 -25.48 -46.52 -24.99
CA ASN A 48 -25.15 -47.78 -25.67
C ASN A 48 -23.65 -48.01 -25.87
N LEU A 49 -23.04 -48.69 -24.90
CA LEU A 49 -22.16 -49.87 -25.04
C LEU A 49 -21.49 -50.15 -23.68
N ILE A 50 -22.23 -50.77 -22.75
CA ILE A 50 -21.64 -51.41 -21.56
C ILE A 50 -21.48 -52.91 -21.90
N PRO A 51 -20.28 -53.51 -21.81
CA PRO A 51 -20.13 -54.94 -21.95
C PRO A 51 -20.71 -55.64 -20.72
N LYS A 52 -21.55 -56.66 -20.95
CA LYS A 52 -22.08 -57.54 -19.89
C LYS A 52 -20.94 -58.36 -19.28
N SER A 53 -20.48 -58.02 -18.07
CA SER A 53 -19.62 -58.90 -17.28
C SER A 53 -20.48 -59.82 -16.41
N THR A 54 -20.63 -61.06 -16.86
CA THR A 54 -21.28 -62.16 -16.16
C THR A 54 -20.40 -62.69 -15.03
N THR A 55 -20.67 -62.33 -13.77
CA THR A 55 -20.39 -63.21 -12.62
C THR A 55 -21.28 -62.80 -11.44
N SER A 56 -22.44 -63.44 -11.33
CA SER A 56 -23.39 -63.30 -10.21
C SER A 56 -23.02 -64.27 -9.08
N CYS A 57 -23.07 -63.78 -7.84
CA CYS A 57 -22.97 -64.59 -6.62
C CYS A 57 -24.36 -65.18 -6.31
N SER A 58 -24.46 -66.51 -6.25
CA SER A 58 -25.72 -67.27 -6.38
C SER A 58 -26.47 -67.54 -5.07
N GLN A 59 -26.28 -66.75 -4.02
CA GLN A 59 -27.06 -66.89 -2.78
C GLN A 59 -27.44 -65.51 -2.21
N HIS A 60 -28.39 -64.87 -2.87
CA HIS A 60 -29.18 -63.79 -2.30
C HIS A 60 -30.65 -64.16 -2.46
N ASP A 61 -31.17 -64.94 -1.50
CA ASP A 61 -32.61 -64.98 -1.28
C ASP A 61 -32.98 -63.73 -0.48
N MET A 62 -33.92 -62.96 -1.04
CA MET A 62 -34.45 -61.67 -0.61
C MET A 62 -33.81 -60.41 -1.23
N SER A 63 -34.51 -59.94 -2.28
CA SER A 63 -34.49 -58.63 -2.96
C SER A 63 -33.24 -58.25 -3.78
N GLN A 64 -33.52 -57.62 -4.91
CA GLN A 64 -32.64 -57.35 -6.06
C GLN A 64 -31.53 -56.31 -5.82
N GLU A 65 -31.07 -56.10 -4.57
CA GLU A 65 -30.04 -55.12 -4.26
C GLU A 65 -28.78 -55.79 -3.71
N LEU A 66 -27.65 -55.58 -4.39
CA LEU A 66 -26.33 -55.89 -3.84
C LEU A 66 -26.23 -55.26 -2.45
N CYS A 67 -25.73 -55.99 -1.44
CA CYS A 67 -25.46 -55.37 -0.15
C CYS A 67 -24.52 -54.16 -0.36
N GLN A 68 -24.63 -53.15 0.50
CA GLN A 68 -23.94 -51.87 0.33
C GLN A 68 -22.43 -52.01 -0.03
N VAL A 69 -21.78 -53.08 0.38
CA VAL A 69 -20.35 -53.33 0.15
C VAL A 69 -20.03 -53.79 -1.27
N CYS A 70 -20.86 -54.62 -1.90
CA CYS A 70 -20.61 -55.12 -3.25
C CYS A 70 -20.90 -54.07 -4.33
N HIS A 71 -21.91 -53.21 -4.10
CA HIS A 71 -22.18 -52.03 -4.93
C HIS A 71 -20.98 -51.08 -5.01
N GLN A 72 -20.18 -51.01 -3.94
CA GLN A 72 -19.01 -50.13 -3.88
C GLN A 72 -17.80 -50.61 -4.70
N ARG A 73 -17.73 -51.88 -5.12
CA ARG A 73 -16.57 -52.43 -5.84
C ARG A 73 -16.67 -52.29 -7.36
N ALA A 74 -17.87 -52.47 -7.93
CA ALA A 74 -18.10 -52.33 -9.37
C ALA A 74 -17.88 -50.89 -9.88
N LYS A 75 -18.04 -49.88 -9.00
CA LYS A 75 -17.75 -48.47 -9.30
C LYS A 75 -16.27 -48.13 -9.57
N ARG A 76 -15.33 -49.09 -9.50
CA ARG A 76 -13.88 -48.80 -9.41
C ARG A 76 -13.01 -49.06 -10.66
N ASN A 77 -13.50 -49.49 -11.84
CA ASN A 77 -12.67 -49.74 -13.05
C ASN A 77 -13.07 -48.88 -14.29
N ILE A 78 -12.12 -48.24 -15.02
CA ILE A 78 -12.38 -47.28 -16.16
C ILE A 78 -11.32 -47.41 -17.32
N PRO A 79 -11.69 -47.40 -18.63
CA PRO A 79 -10.80 -47.40 -19.82
C PRO A 79 -10.45 -46.00 -20.40
N VAL A 80 -9.36 -45.85 -21.19
CA VAL A 80 -8.72 -44.55 -21.58
C VAL A 80 -8.83 -44.19 -23.09
N TYR A 81 -9.15 -42.92 -23.45
CA TYR A 81 -9.32 -42.39 -24.82
C TYR A 81 -8.31 -41.26 -25.19
N LEU A 82 -7.85 -41.13 -26.46
CA LEU A 82 -6.83 -40.14 -26.88
C LEU A 82 -7.30 -38.66 -26.92
N GLN A 83 -8.61 -38.43 -27.00
CA GLN A 83 -9.20 -37.09 -26.83
C GLN A 83 -9.21 -36.68 -25.35
N GLU A 84 -9.27 -37.69 -24.48
CA GLU A 84 -9.02 -37.53 -23.06
C GLU A 84 -7.56 -37.17 -22.84
N GLU A 85 -6.62 -37.77 -23.56
CA GLU A 85 -5.19 -37.43 -23.42
C GLU A 85 -4.90 -35.95 -23.76
N LYS A 86 -5.51 -35.40 -24.82
CA LYS A 86 -5.39 -33.97 -25.13
C LYS A 86 -6.04 -33.09 -24.06
N ARG A 87 -7.23 -33.45 -23.60
CA ARG A 87 -7.90 -32.77 -22.48
C ARG A 87 -7.08 -32.85 -21.21
N THR A 88 -6.39 -33.96 -20.93
CA THR A 88 -5.51 -34.11 -19.77
C THR A 88 -4.31 -33.18 -19.87
N ARG A 89 -3.72 -32.99 -21.06
CA ARG A 89 -2.62 -32.02 -21.24
C ARG A 89 -3.07 -30.58 -21.01
N GLU A 90 -4.22 -30.18 -21.53
CA GLU A 90 -4.80 -28.85 -21.29
C GLU A 90 -5.14 -28.65 -19.80
N MET A 91 -5.68 -29.67 -19.14
CA MET A 91 -5.90 -29.67 -17.70
C MET A 91 -4.60 -29.61 -16.90
N ASP A 92 -3.54 -30.26 -17.37
CA ASP A 92 -2.24 -30.26 -16.69
C ASP A 92 -1.55 -28.89 -16.84
N GLU A 93 -1.68 -28.24 -18.01
CA GLU A 93 -1.26 -26.84 -18.20
C GLU A 93 -2.06 -25.88 -17.31
N GLU A 94 -3.38 -26.07 -17.22
CA GLU A 94 -4.23 -25.27 -16.33
C GLU A 94 -3.86 -25.49 -14.85
N LYS A 95 -3.57 -26.74 -14.44
CA LYS A 95 -3.07 -27.05 -13.09
C LYS A 95 -1.75 -26.35 -12.82
N ILE A 96 -0.79 -26.37 -13.76
CA ILE A 96 0.50 -25.68 -13.60
C ILE A 96 0.28 -24.17 -13.40
N LEU A 97 -0.64 -23.57 -14.15
CA LEU A 97 -0.99 -22.15 -13.99
C LEU A 97 -1.64 -21.88 -12.63
N GLN A 98 -2.56 -22.74 -12.18
CA GLN A 98 -3.20 -22.64 -10.88
C GLN A 98 -2.18 -22.81 -9.74
N GLU A 99 -1.26 -23.76 -9.86
CA GLU A 99 -0.16 -23.98 -8.91
C GLU A 99 0.77 -22.77 -8.87
N TYR A 100 1.10 -22.17 -10.01
CA TYR A 100 1.90 -20.96 -10.06
C TYR A 100 1.22 -19.78 -9.35
N GLN A 101 -0.07 -19.55 -9.61
CA GLN A 101 -0.85 -18.53 -8.92
C GLN A 101 -0.96 -18.82 -7.42
N HIS A 102 -1.16 -20.08 -7.04
CA HIS A 102 -1.20 -20.51 -5.64
C HIS A 102 0.15 -20.27 -4.94
N ASN A 103 1.26 -20.58 -5.62
CA ASN A 103 2.60 -20.33 -5.12
C ASN A 103 2.90 -18.84 -4.93
N LEU A 104 2.46 -17.98 -5.84
CA LEU A 104 2.55 -16.52 -5.67
C LEU A 104 1.75 -16.05 -4.46
N TYR A 105 0.51 -16.54 -4.31
CA TYR A 105 -0.32 -16.24 -3.14
C TYR A 105 0.34 -16.70 -1.83
N LEU A 106 0.88 -17.92 -1.79
CA LEU A 106 1.61 -18.46 -0.64
C LEU A 106 2.87 -17.64 -0.34
N GLN A 107 3.61 -17.21 -1.36
CA GLN A 107 4.79 -16.39 -1.19
C GLN A 107 4.43 -15.03 -0.57
N ASP A 108 3.36 -14.38 -1.04
CA ASP A 108 2.86 -13.14 -0.46
C ASP A 108 2.36 -13.33 0.97
N LYS A 109 1.60 -14.41 1.22
CA LYS A 109 1.16 -14.78 2.58
C LYS A 109 2.36 -14.98 3.51
N ASN A 110 3.38 -15.73 3.09
CA ASN A 110 4.59 -15.97 3.87
C ASN A 110 5.36 -14.68 4.15
N LYS A 111 5.46 -13.77 3.17
CA LYS A 111 6.05 -12.44 3.37
C LYS A 111 5.29 -11.63 4.43
N ARG A 112 3.95 -11.63 4.37
CA ARG A 112 3.10 -10.96 5.37
C ARG A 112 3.25 -11.59 6.75
N GLU A 113 3.31 -12.91 6.84
CA GLU A 113 3.52 -13.62 8.11
C GLU A 113 4.92 -13.36 8.69
N ALA A 114 5.95 -13.35 7.85
CA ALA A 114 7.32 -13.00 8.26
C ALA A 114 7.40 -11.56 8.78
N ALA A 115 6.78 -10.59 8.09
CA ALA A 115 6.71 -9.21 8.56
C ALA A 115 5.98 -9.08 9.90
N ARG A 116 4.85 -9.79 10.07
CA ARG A 116 4.13 -9.85 11.35
C ARG A 116 4.97 -10.47 12.46
N LYS A 117 5.74 -11.51 12.17
CA LYS A 117 6.62 -12.17 13.14
C LYS A 117 7.76 -11.24 13.56
N ALA A 118 8.42 -10.58 12.61
CA ALA A 118 9.46 -9.59 12.87
C ALA A 118 8.93 -8.45 13.78
N ALA A 119 7.75 -7.91 13.48
CA ALA A 119 7.12 -6.88 14.31
C ALA A 119 6.81 -7.37 15.75
N ARG A 120 6.44 -8.66 15.92
CA ARG A 120 6.26 -9.25 17.25
C ARG A 120 7.59 -9.40 17.98
N GLU A 121 8.65 -9.84 17.30
CA GLU A 121 9.98 -9.98 17.88
C GLU A 121 10.52 -8.62 18.35
N ASP A 122 10.35 -7.57 17.56
CA ASP A 122 10.73 -6.21 17.95
C ASP A 122 9.93 -5.72 19.16
N LYS A 123 8.61 -5.98 19.17
CA LYS A 123 7.77 -5.67 20.34
C LYS A 123 8.21 -6.45 21.58
N GLN A 124 8.53 -7.74 21.45
CA GLN A 124 9.04 -8.55 22.55
C GLN A 124 10.37 -8.02 23.08
N ARG A 125 11.27 -7.55 22.21
CA ARG A 125 12.53 -6.91 22.62
C ARG A 125 12.26 -5.64 23.42
N LEU A 126 11.34 -4.79 22.95
CA LEU A 126 10.93 -3.58 23.67
C LEU A 126 10.29 -3.91 25.03
N ASP A 127 9.39 -4.90 25.08
CA ASP A 127 8.74 -5.34 26.31
C ASP A 127 9.76 -5.92 27.31
N ALA A 128 10.74 -6.71 26.83
CA ALA A 128 11.82 -7.24 27.66
C ALA A 128 12.73 -6.13 28.20
N PHE A 129 13.06 -5.14 27.38
CA PHE A 129 13.81 -3.96 27.81
C PHE A 129 13.03 -3.17 28.89
N ASN A 130 11.76 -2.87 28.63
CA ASN A 130 10.88 -2.18 29.57
C ASN A 130 10.73 -2.94 30.89
N LEU A 131 10.60 -4.28 30.82
CA LEU A 131 10.54 -5.13 31.99
C LEU A 131 11.87 -5.08 32.77
N GLY A 132 13.02 -5.11 32.09
CA GLY A 132 14.33 -4.98 32.71
C GLY A 132 14.49 -3.65 33.44
N VAL A 133 14.09 -2.54 32.81
CA VAL A 133 14.07 -1.21 33.43
C VAL A 133 13.14 -1.18 34.64
N ALA A 134 11.94 -1.76 34.54
CA ALA A 134 10.98 -1.83 35.63
C ALA A 134 11.49 -2.69 36.80
N GLN A 135 12.14 -3.83 36.52
CA GLN A 135 12.75 -4.69 37.53
C GLN A 135 13.92 -3.98 38.22
N ALA A 136 14.82 -3.34 37.48
CA ALA A 136 15.92 -2.55 38.05
C ALA A 136 15.38 -1.42 38.96
N THR A 137 14.30 -0.76 38.52
CA THR A 137 13.62 0.27 39.32
C THR A 137 12.99 -0.32 40.60
N ARG A 138 12.41 -1.51 40.53
CA ARG A 138 11.86 -2.22 41.70
C ARG A 138 12.96 -2.69 42.64
N ALA A 139 14.05 -3.27 42.14
CA ALA A 139 15.21 -3.68 42.91
C ALA A 139 15.80 -2.51 43.69
N LYS A 140 16.01 -1.36 43.02
CA LYS A 140 16.44 -0.12 43.67
C LYS A 140 15.47 0.39 44.75
N LYS A 141 14.15 0.12 44.61
CA LYS A 141 13.16 0.42 45.65
C LYS A 141 13.20 -0.57 46.82
N LEU A 142 13.58 -1.83 46.58
CA LEU A 142 13.74 -2.87 47.59
C LEU A 142 15.05 -2.71 48.38
N GLU A 143 16.14 -2.30 47.72
CA GLU A 143 17.43 -1.94 48.35
C GLU A 143 17.34 -0.67 49.18
N ARG A 144 16.31 0.17 48.96
CA ARG A 144 16.04 1.30 49.84
C ARG A 144 15.71 0.73 51.22
N PRO A 145 16.45 1.10 52.28
CA PRO A 145 16.27 0.48 53.59
C PRO A 145 14.80 0.55 54.01
N GLN A 146 14.23 -0.60 54.36
CA GLN A 146 12.93 -0.70 55.02
C GLN A 146 13.07 -0.13 56.43
N THR A 147 13.19 1.19 56.52
CA THR A 147 13.05 1.89 57.79
C THR A 147 11.65 1.58 58.29
N THR A 148 11.57 1.01 59.48
CA THR A 148 10.40 0.54 60.22
C THR A 148 9.31 1.60 60.51
N ASP A 149 9.33 2.72 59.79
CA ASP A 149 8.57 3.93 60.09
C ASP A 149 7.61 4.34 58.96
N ILE A 150 7.18 3.42 58.10
CA ILE A 150 6.13 3.70 57.10
C ILE A 150 4.79 3.10 57.58
N PRO A 151 3.94 3.86 58.28
CA PRO A 151 2.66 3.36 58.79
C PRO A 151 1.65 3.12 57.67
N ARG A 152 0.98 1.97 57.70
CA ARG A 152 -0.12 1.57 56.80
C ARG A 152 -1.46 2.26 57.14
N SER A 153 -1.47 3.58 57.33
CA SER A 153 -2.69 4.36 57.57
C SER A 153 -2.82 5.48 56.54
N ILE A 154 -3.99 5.59 55.90
CA ILE A 154 -4.27 6.57 54.82
C ILE A 154 -4.33 8.01 55.35
N ILE A 155 -4.38 8.21 56.67
CA ILE A 155 -4.33 9.52 57.32
C ILE A 155 -2.97 9.68 58.02
N PHE A 156 -2.10 10.50 57.43
CA PHE A 156 -0.76 10.75 57.94
C PHE A 156 -0.77 11.92 58.94
N ARG A 157 -0.81 11.64 60.26
CA ARG A 157 -0.80 12.68 61.30
C ARG A 157 0.52 13.46 61.41
N LYS A 158 1.64 12.90 60.93
CA LYS A 158 2.96 13.54 60.84
C LYS A 158 3.58 13.32 59.47
N ARG A 159 2.90 13.73 58.40
CA ARG A 159 3.50 13.67 57.06
C ARG A 159 4.68 14.65 57.02
N VAL A 160 5.88 14.15 56.74
CA VAL A 160 6.96 15.06 56.28
C VAL A 160 6.40 15.71 55.02
N LYS A 161 6.32 17.04 55.00
CA LYS A 161 5.79 17.78 53.85
C LYS A 161 6.49 17.25 52.61
N THR A 162 5.74 16.85 51.59
CA THR A 162 6.30 16.46 50.29
C THR A 162 7.37 17.48 49.95
N PRO A 163 8.63 17.07 49.71
CA PRO A 163 9.70 18.01 49.46
C PRO A 163 9.22 18.93 48.33
N PRO A 164 9.20 20.25 48.56
CA PRO A 164 8.59 21.16 47.62
C PRO A 164 9.27 21.00 46.25
N GLY A 165 8.47 20.97 45.19
CA GLY A 165 8.90 20.55 43.84
C GLY A 165 10.11 21.31 43.31
N TYR A 166 10.37 22.53 43.82
CA TYR A 166 11.54 23.33 43.49
C TYR A 166 12.89 22.61 43.71
N LEU A 167 12.94 21.62 44.62
CA LEU A 167 14.18 20.90 44.93
C LEU A 167 14.69 20.06 43.76
N ARG A 168 13.80 19.48 42.95
CA ARG A 168 14.15 18.76 41.70
C ARG A 168 13.94 19.58 40.45
N GLN A 169 13.23 20.70 40.55
CA GLN A 169 13.00 21.60 39.44
C GLN A 169 14.31 22.18 38.90
N LYS A 170 15.32 22.40 39.77
CA LYS A 170 16.65 22.84 39.34
C LYS A 170 17.35 21.81 38.46
N ASP A 171 17.39 20.55 38.88
CA ASP A 171 18.01 19.48 38.10
C ASP A 171 17.27 19.23 36.78
N LEU A 172 15.93 19.26 36.80
CA LEU A 172 15.11 19.13 35.59
C LEU A 172 15.28 20.34 34.66
N ALA A 173 15.39 21.56 35.20
CA ALA A 173 15.67 22.75 34.41
C ALA A 173 17.06 22.66 33.75
N GLN A 174 18.08 22.20 34.48
CA GLN A 174 19.42 21.98 33.92
C GLN A 174 19.41 20.91 32.81
N GLN A 175 18.65 19.83 32.98
CA GLN A 175 18.49 18.81 31.93
C GLN A 175 17.77 19.35 30.70
N LEU A 176 16.72 20.15 30.89
CA LEU A 176 16.01 20.82 29.79
C LEU A 176 16.91 21.83 29.09
N GLU A 177 17.70 22.61 29.82
CA GLU A 177 18.69 23.52 29.25
C GLU A 177 19.74 22.76 28.44
N SER A 178 20.22 21.61 28.91
CA SER A 178 21.14 20.75 28.16
C SER A 178 20.50 20.22 26.88
N GLN A 179 19.22 19.82 26.92
CA GLN A 179 18.51 19.34 25.74
C GLN A 179 18.27 20.46 24.73
N ILE A 180 17.93 21.67 25.20
CA ILE A 180 17.77 22.84 24.33
C ILE A 180 19.09 23.19 23.67
N LYS A 181 20.21 23.16 24.41
CA LYS A 181 21.56 23.40 23.84
C LYS A 181 21.91 22.36 22.78
N SER A 182 21.76 21.06 23.08
CA SER A 182 22.01 19.99 22.11
C SER A 182 21.19 20.17 20.84
N LYS A 183 19.90 20.50 20.98
CA LYS A 183 19.02 20.74 19.84
C LYS A 183 19.43 21.98 19.03
N GLN A 184 19.88 23.04 19.70
CA GLN A 184 20.38 24.24 19.02
C GLN A 184 21.69 23.99 18.29
N GLU A 185 22.58 23.17 18.85
CA GLU A 185 23.84 22.74 18.21
C GLU A 185 23.57 21.88 16.98
N GLU A 186 22.65 20.91 17.06
CA GLU A 186 22.20 20.10 15.92
C GLU A 186 21.59 20.98 14.83
N GLU A 187 20.67 21.89 15.18
CA GLU A 187 20.05 22.80 14.23
C GLU A 187 21.08 23.74 13.57
N HIS A 188 22.08 24.17 14.32
CA HIS A 188 23.19 24.95 13.78
C HIS A 188 24.07 24.11 12.84
N SER A 189 24.42 22.87 13.20
CA SER A 189 25.17 21.95 12.34
C SER A 189 24.45 21.71 11.03
N GLU A 190 23.15 21.40 11.07
CA GLU A 190 22.34 21.19 9.87
C GLU A 190 22.28 22.45 8.98
N LYS A 191 22.25 23.64 9.57
CA LYS A 191 22.31 24.90 8.81
C LYS A 191 23.67 25.06 8.12
N VAL A 192 24.76 24.79 8.84
CA VAL A 192 26.11 24.84 8.26
C VAL A 192 26.27 23.81 7.14
N ASP A 193 25.75 22.59 7.32
CA ASP A 193 25.81 21.54 6.30
C ASP A 193 25.00 21.91 5.04
N LYS A 194 23.82 22.52 5.22
CA LYS A 194 23.03 23.07 4.11
C LYS A 194 23.75 24.20 3.39
N GLU A 195 24.29 25.16 4.11
CA GLU A 195 25.07 26.25 3.51
C GLU A 195 26.31 25.74 2.78
N PHE A 196 26.96 24.71 3.31
CA PHE A 196 28.10 24.07 2.67
C PHE A 196 27.69 23.36 1.37
N ALA A 197 26.59 22.63 1.37
CA ALA A 197 26.03 21.99 0.17
C ALA A 197 25.66 23.04 -0.90
N GLU A 198 24.99 24.13 -0.51
CA GLU A 198 24.63 25.21 -1.43
C GLU A 198 25.87 25.87 -2.05
N ARG A 199 26.93 26.12 -1.27
CA ARG A 199 28.19 26.66 -1.80
C ARG A 199 28.87 25.68 -2.76
N LEU A 200 28.81 24.39 -2.48
CA LEU A 200 29.36 23.36 -3.36
C LEU A 200 28.62 23.33 -4.70
N GLU A 201 27.29 23.39 -4.68
CA GLU A 201 26.45 23.47 -5.87
C GLU A 201 26.75 24.74 -6.69
N GLN A 202 26.93 25.89 -6.04
CA GLN A 202 27.33 27.14 -6.71
C GLN A 202 28.68 27.04 -7.40
N ILE A 203 29.67 26.39 -6.77
CA ILE A 203 31.00 26.17 -7.36
C ILE A 203 30.89 25.26 -8.58
N GLN A 204 30.16 24.15 -8.48
CA GLN A 204 29.94 23.24 -9.62
C GLN A 204 29.23 23.94 -10.78
N LEU A 205 28.23 24.78 -10.49
CA LEU A 205 27.56 25.58 -11.50
C LEU A 205 28.54 26.57 -12.17
N ALA A 206 29.35 27.27 -11.38
CA ALA A 206 30.35 28.20 -11.91
C ALA A 206 31.40 27.49 -12.80
N GLU A 207 31.83 26.29 -12.41
CA GLU A 207 32.74 25.46 -13.20
C GLU A 207 32.09 25.04 -14.53
N SER A 208 30.84 24.58 -14.50
CA SER A 208 30.12 24.20 -15.73
C SER A 208 29.93 25.37 -16.70
N LEU A 209 29.62 26.57 -16.18
CA LEU A 209 29.51 27.79 -16.98
C LEU A 209 30.86 28.24 -17.53
N ALA A 210 31.96 28.11 -16.77
CA ALA A 210 33.30 28.40 -17.26
C ALA A 210 33.68 27.46 -18.42
N GLN A 211 33.40 26.16 -18.26
CA GLN A 211 33.62 25.16 -19.31
C GLN A 211 32.79 25.46 -20.57
N GLU A 212 31.53 25.85 -20.42
CA GLU A 212 30.68 26.25 -21.55
C GLU A 212 31.25 27.49 -22.28
N ARG A 213 31.74 28.49 -21.53
CA ARG A 213 32.37 29.68 -22.11
C ARG A 213 33.65 29.35 -22.86
N ASP A 214 34.50 28.47 -22.32
CA ASP A 214 35.71 28.01 -23.00
C ASP A 214 35.38 27.24 -24.28
N ASN A 215 34.38 26.35 -24.22
CA ASN A 215 33.86 25.65 -25.40
C ASN A 215 33.30 26.63 -26.45
N TYR A 216 32.62 27.69 -26.03
CA TYR A 216 32.14 28.72 -26.93
C TYR A 216 33.30 29.49 -27.59
N LEU A 217 34.30 29.91 -26.81
CA LEU A 217 35.46 30.66 -27.32
C LEU A 217 36.33 29.83 -28.27
N THR A 218 36.57 28.56 -27.94
CA THR A 218 37.30 27.62 -28.80
C THR A 218 36.55 27.38 -30.11
N ASN A 219 35.24 27.13 -30.05
CA ASN A 219 34.41 27.00 -31.25
C ASN A 219 34.37 28.28 -32.08
N LYS A 220 34.29 29.46 -31.44
CA LYS A 220 34.35 30.75 -32.13
C LYS A 220 35.69 30.92 -32.85
N ARG A 221 36.81 30.57 -32.21
CA ARG A 221 38.14 30.60 -32.83
C ARG A 221 38.23 29.64 -34.02
N ARG A 222 37.77 28.40 -33.86
CA ARG A 222 37.70 27.42 -34.96
C ARG A 222 36.90 27.94 -36.15
N ARG A 223 35.71 28.50 -35.92
CA ARG A 223 34.88 29.09 -36.98
C ARG A 223 35.57 30.27 -37.68
N GLN A 224 36.31 31.10 -36.93
CA GLN A 224 37.10 32.19 -37.51
C GLN A 224 38.24 31.66 -38.38
N GLU A 225 38.92 30.61 -37.96
CA GLU A 225 39.96 29.94 -38.75
C GLU A 225 39.38 29.28 -40.01
N GLU A 226 38.24 28.59 -39.89
CA GLU A 226 37.51 28.02 -41.03
C GLU A 226 37.13 29.09 -42.06
N LEU A 227 36.58 30.22 -41.59
CA LEU A 227 36.24 31.35 -42.45
C LEU A 227 37.49 31.93 -43.12
N LYS A 228 38.58 32.13 -42.36
CA LYS A 228 39.85 32.63 -42.89
C LYS A 228 40.40 31.69 -43.96
N ASN A 229 40.37 30.39 -43.73
CA ASN A 229 40.80 29.37 -44.68
C ASN A 229 39.93 29.38 -45.94
N ALA A 230 38.60 29.50 -45.79
CA ALA A 230 37.67 29.61 -46.91
C ALA A 230 37.95 30.87 -47.77
N LEU A 231 38.16 32.03 -47.13
CA LEU A 231 38.51 33.27 -47.82
C LEU A 231 39.88 33.17 -48.52
N GLN A 232 40.88 32.58 -47.88
CA GLN A 232 42.18 32.33 -48.51
C GLN A 232 42.05 31.41 -49.72
N ASN A 233 41.23 30.36 -49.64
CA ASN A 233 40.94 29.48 -50.77
C ASN A 233 40.23 30.23 -51.91
N GLN A 234 39.27 31.11 -51.59
CA GLN A 234 38.61 31.96 -52.59
C GLN A 234 39.60 32.90 -53.28
N ILE A 235 40.56 33.47 -52.55
CA ILE A 235 41.60 34.34 -53.12
C ILE A 235 42.55 33.53 -54.01
N ARG A 236 43.00 32.35 -53.56
CA ARG A 236 43.88 31.46 -54.34
C ARG A 236 43.21 30.98 -55.64
N ASN A 237 41.92 30.69 -55.57
CA ASN A 237 41.12 30.18 -56.68
C ASN A 237 40.29 31.29 -57.35
N LYS A 238 40.70 32.55 -57.22
CA LYS A 238 39.95 33.69 -57.74
C LYS A 238 39.88 33.60 -59.26
N PRO A 239 38.69 33.47 -59.87
CA PRO A 239 38.57 33.49 -61.33
C PRO A 239 39.05 34.84 -61.88
N THR A 240 39.69 34.82 -63.05
CA THR A 240 40.18 36.02 -63.75
C THR A 240 39.07 37.08 -63.79
N GLY A 241 39.37 38.28 -63.29
CA GLY A 241 38.37 39.30 -63.00
C GLY A 241 37.63 39.81 -64.24
N LEU A 242 36.30 39.98 -64.10
CA LEU A 242 35.52 40.89 -64.93
C LEU A 242 36.04 42.33 -64.74
N PRO A 243 35.91 43.20 -65.76
CA PRO A 243 36.47 44.55 -65.75
C PRO A 243 36.02 45.36 -64.52
N TYR A 244 36.99 46.08 -63.95
CA TYR A 244 36.88 46.89 -62.74
C TYR A 244 35.88 48.05 -62.94
N CYS A 245 34.92 48.19 -62.02
CA CYS A 245 33.98 49.33 -61.94
C CYS A 245 34.20 50.02 -60.59
N GLU A 246 34.50 51.32 -60.62
CA GLU A 246 34.78 52.13 -59.41
C GLU A 246 33.47 52.43 -58.65
N PRO A 247 33.38 52.09 -57.35
CA PRO A 247 32.28 52.56 -56.51
C PRO A 247 32.59 53.96 -55.98
N GLU A 248 31.88 54.97 -56.50
CA GLU A 248 32.15 56.39 -56.21
C GLU A 248 31.77 56.88 -54.80
N ALA A 249 31.16 56.06 -53.93
CA ALA A 249 30.72 56.51 -52.60
C ALA A 249 30.69 55.39 -51.54
N PRO A 250 30.88 55.71 -50.24
CA PRO A 250 30.72 54.73 -49.16
C PRO A 250 29.25 54.28 -49.08
N TYR A 251 29.00 53.02 -49.42
CA TYR A 251 27.67 52.45 -49.60
C TYR A 251 26.85 52.32 -48.30
N PHE A 252 27.46 52.42 -47.12
CA PHE A 252 26.80 52.25 -45.80
C PHE A 252 26.95 53.48 -44.90
N GLY A 253 25.84 53.89 -44.25
CA GLY A 253 25.84 54.87 -43.14
C GLY A 253 25.65 56.34 -43.52
N LEU A 254 25.79 56.74 -44.79
CA LEU A 254 25.61 58.14 -45.23
C LEU A 254 24.20 58.69 -44.93
N ASN A 255 23.18 57.83 -45.02
CA ASN A 255 21.77 58.22 -44.83
C ASN A 255 21.22 57.94 -43.42
N ASP A 256 21.98 57.24 -42.56
CA ASP A 256 21.52 56.84 -41.22
C ASP A 256 21.46 57.99 -40.20
N MET A 257 22.15 59.09 -40.50
CA MET A 257 22.19 60.31 -39.67
C MET A 257 21.34 61.44 -40.26
N SER A 258 20.52 61.17 -41.27
CA SER A 258 19.58 62.16 -41.79
C SER A 258 18.57 62.54 -40.69
N PRO A 259 18.11 63.81 -40.64
CA PRO A 259 17.16 64.26 -39.63
C PRO A 259 15.85 63.45 -39.67
N GLU A 260 15.46 62.94 -40.84
CA GLU A 260 14.30 62.07 -41.01
C GLU A 260 14.51 60.69 -40.37
N LYS A 261 15.67 60.06 -40.58
CA LYS A 261 16.00 58.76 -39.97
C LYS A 261 16.17 58.84 -38.45
N LEU A 262 16.70 59.95 -37.94
CA LEU A 262 16.74 60.22 -36.51
C LEU A 262 15.33 60.40 -35.90
N LYS A 263 14.43 61.07 -36.62
CA LYS A 263 13.02 61.21 -36.21
C LYS A 263 12.30 59.86 -36.23
N GLU A 264 12.53 59.04 -37.27
CA GLU A 264 11.99 57.69 -37.39
C GLU A 264 12.45 56.80 -36.21
N ARG A 265 13.73 56.83 -35.86
CA ARG A 265 14.26 56.11 -34.68
C ARG A 265 13.62 56.56 -33.37
N ARG A 266 13.39 57.87 -33.20
CA ARG A 266 12.69 58.39 -32.00
C ARG A 266 11.25 57.89 -31.94
N LEU A 267 10.53 57.87 -33.06
CA LEU A 267 9.17 57.33 -33.13
C LEU A 267 9.14 55.83 -32.83
N GLN A 268 10.06 55.06 -33.41
CA GLN A 268 10.21 53.63 -33.11
C GLN A 268 10.53 53.39 -31.64
N ALA A 269 11.39 54.20 -31.02
CA ALA A 269 11.69 54.09 -29.59
C ALA A 269 10.47 54.39 -28.71
N ILE A 270 9.69 55.41 -29.04
CA ILE A 270 8.42 55.73 -28.34
C ILE A 270 7.43 54.57 -28.49
N GLU A 271 7.33 53.99 -29.68
CA GLU A 271 6.43 52.86 -29.96
C GLU A 271 6.84 51.60 -29.18
N VAL A 272 8.13 51.29 -29.12
CA VAL A 272 8.66 50.18 -28.31
C VAL A 272 8.33 50.39 -26.83
N VAL A 273 8.50 51.60 -26.30
CA VAL A 273 8.16 51.92 -24.90
C VAL A 273 6.66 51.77 -24.65
N ARG A 274 5.81 52.18 -25.60
CA ARG A 274 4.36 51.98 -25.51
C ARG A 274 4.00 50.49 -25.45
N GLN A 275 4.53 49.69 -26.36
CA GLN A 275 4.32 48.24 -26.38
C GLN A 275 4.81 47.55 -25.11
N GLN A 276 5.96 47.98 -24.56
CA GLN A 276 6.47 47.46 -23.30
C GLN A 276 5.52 47.75 -22.12
N LYS A 277 4.92 48.94 -22.06
CA LYS A 277 3.90 49.26 -21.04
C LYS A 277 2.67 48.37 -21.17
N ASP A 278 2.17 48.20 -22.39
CA ASP A 278 0.99 47.35 -22.66
C ASP A 278 1.25 45.90 -22.26
N LEU A 279 2.46 45.37 -22.54
CA LEU A 279 2.86 44.01 -22.12
C LEU A 279 2.93 43.87 -20.59
N VAL A 280 3.42 44.89 -19.88
CA VAL A 280 3.45 44.89 -18.42
C VAL A 280 2.03 44.92 -17.86
N GLU A 281 1.14 45.75 -18.40
CA GLU A 281 -0.27 45.78 -17.98
C GLU A 281 -0.98 44.46 -18.25
N GLN A 282 -0.76 43.86 -19.42
CA GLN A 282 -1.32 42.54 -19.75
C GLN A 282 -0.82 41.47 -18.78
N ARG A 283 0.48 41.46 -18.46
CA ARG A 283 1.05 40.52 -17.48
C ARG A 283 0.45 40.72 -16.10
N GLN A 284 0.26 41.96 -15.64
CA GLN A 284 -0.40 42.24 -14.37
C GLN A 284 -1.86 41.75 -14.35
N ARG A 285 -2.61 41.97 -15.43
CA ARG A 285 -3.99 41.45 -15.56
C ARG A 285 -4.02 39.92 -15.54
N GLN A 286 -3.10 39.26 -16.24
CA GLN A 286 -2.99 37.80 -16.24
C GLN A 286 -2.65 37.25 -14.85
N GLN A 287 -1.74 37.89 -14.12
CA GLN A 287 -1.40 37.52 -12.74
C GLN A 287 -2.62 37.64 -11.82
N LEU A 288 -3.37 38.75 -11.90
CA LEU A 288 -4.58 38.93 -11.11
C LEU A 288 -5.65 37.88 -11.43
N LEU A 289 -5.87 37.57 -12.71
CA LEU A 289 -6.81 36.52 -13.12
C LEU A 289 -6.38 35.13 -12.61
N GLN A 290 -5.08 34.85 -12.61
CA GLN A 290 -4.53 33.61 -12.08
C GLN A 290 -4.74 33.52 -10.55
N GLU A 291 -4.51 34.62 -9.83
CA GLU A 291 -4.76 34.69 -8.38
C GLU A 291 -6.23 34.46 -8.05
N ILE A 292 -7.16 35.07 -8.79
CA ILE A 292 -8.60 34.86 -8.61
C ILE A 292 -8.98 33.39 -8.85
N ASN A 293 -8.50 32.79 -9.94
CA ASN A 293 -8.79 31.39 -10.26
C ASN A 293 -8.21 30.43 -9.20
N ASN A 294 -7.00 30.71 -8.70
CA ASN A 294 -6.41 29.94 -7.61
C ASN A 294 -7.25 30.05 -6.33
N GLN A 295 -7.74 31.24 -5.98
CA GLN A 295 -8.62 31.43 -4.83
C GLN A 295 -9.95 30.68 -4.99
N GLU A 296 -10.55 30.72 -6.17
CA GLU A 296 -11.78 29.95 -6.45
C GLU A 296 -11.56 28.43 -6.32
N TYR A 297 -10.42 27.94 -6.80
CA TYR A 297 -10.02 26.55 -6.66
C TYR A 297 -9.82 26.17 -5.19
N GLU A 298 -9.08 26.97 -4.42
CA GLU A 298 -8.85 26.75 -2.99
C GLU A 298 -10.18 26.72 -2.22
N LEU A 299 -11.09 27.67 -2.47
CA LEU A 299 -12.42 27.69 -1.86
C LEU A 299 -13.22 26.43 -2.18
N LYS A 300 -13.17 25.96 -3.43
CA LYS A 300 -13.84 24.73 -3.84
C LYS A 300 -13.27 23.51 -3.12
N VAL A 301 -11.95 23.40 -3.00
CA VAL A 301 -11.29 22.32 -2.25
C VAL A 301 -11.69 22.35 -0.78
N LEU A 302 -11.67 23.53 -0.15
CA LEU A 302 -12.09 23.70 1.25
C LEU A 302 -13.56 23.31 1.46
N HIS A 303 -14.43 23.65 0.53
CA HIS A 303 -15.84 23.23 0.57
C HIS A 303 -15.95 21.71 0.53
N THR A 304 -15.30 21.06 -0.43
CA THR A 304 -15.32 19.59 -0.55
C THR A 304 -14.76 18.90 0.70
N MET A 305 -13.64 19.40 1.24
CA MET A 305 -13.04 18.85 2.45
C MET A 305 -13.97 18.99 3.67
N LYS A 306 -14.68 20.12 3.78
CA LYS A 306 -15.68 20.31 4.85
C LYS A 306 -16.83 19.30 4.72
N GLU A 307 -17.34 19.08 3.51
CA GLU A 307 -18.40 18.09 3.25
C GLU A 307 -17.93 16.67 3.58
N ASP A 308 -16.71 16.31 3.19
CA ASP A 308 -16.11 15.00 3.48
C ASP A 308 -15.97 14.77 4.99
N LEU A 309 -15.48 15.77 5.74
CA LEU A 309 -15.35 15.68 7.20
C LEU A 309 -16.70 15.53 7.90
N LEU A 310 -17.74 16.20 7.41
CA LEU A 310 -19.11 16.05 7.93
C LEU A 310 -19.66 14.66 7.61
N SER A 311 -19.48 14.18 6.39
CA SER A 311 -19.87 12.83 5.97
C SER A 311 -19.19 11.76 6.83
N GLU A 312 -17.87 11.90 7.06
CA GLU A 312 -17.10 10.98 7.88
C GLU A 312 -17.56 10.99 9.35
N ARG A 313 -17.90 12.16 9.90
CA ARG A 313 -18.50 12.25 11.24
C ARG A 313 -19.83 11.49 11.30
N HIS A 314 -20.72 11.74 10.35
CA HIS A 314 -22.01 11.03 10.28
C HIS A 314 -21.82 9.52 10.12
N GLU A 315 -20.82 9.10 9.33
CA GLU A 315 -20.48 7.69 9.20
C GLU A 315 -20.00 7.04 10.49
N ARG A 316 -19.12 7.72 11.24
CA ARG A 316 -18.67 7.23 12.56
C ARG A 316 -19.86 7.07 13.51
N GLU A 317 -20.71 8.10 13.62
CA GLU A 317 -21.91 8.06 14.45
C GLU A 317 -22.86 6.93 14.03
N ARG A 318 -23.08 6.73 12.72
CA ARG A 318 -23.89 5.60 12.22
C ARG A 318 -23.29 4.26 12.63
N ARG A 319 -21.98 4.06 12.47
CA ARG A 319 -21.29 2.82 12.84
C ARG A 319 -21.41 2.55 14.34
N GLU A 320 -21.21 3.56 15.19
CA GLU A 320 -21.35 3.44 16.64
C GLU A 320 -22.77 3.05 17.04
N VAL A 321 -23.78 3.69 16.43
CA VAL A 321 -25.19 3.36 16.69
C VAL A 321 -25.52 1.94 16.24
N THR A 322 -25.04 1.51 15.06
CA THR A 322 -25.24 0.14 14.57
C THR A 322 -24.59 -0.88 15.50
N ILE A 323 -23.33 -0.68 15.87
CA ILE A 323 -22.61 -1.58 16.81
C ILE A 323 -23.37 -1.68 18.14
N ARG A 324 -23.81 -0.54 18.69
CA ARG A 324 -24.57 -0.54 19.94
C ARG A 324 -25.87 -1.36 19.80
N LYS A 325 -26.63 -1.15 18.72
CA LYS A 325 -27.87 -1.89 18.47
C LYS A 325 -27.59 -3.39 18.30
N ASP A 326 -26.57 -3.76 17.54
CA ASP A 326 -26.21 -5.16 17.32
C ASP A 326 -25.88 -5.84 18.66
N LEU A 327 -25.06 -5.18 19.50
CA LEU A 327 -24.75 -5.66 20.85
C LEU A 327 -26.00 -5.79 21.72
N GLU A 328 -26.91 -4.81 21.70
CA GLU A 328 -28.19 -4.89 22.42
C GLU A 328 -29.01 -6.11 21.96
N THR A 329 -29.08 -6.36 20.65
CA THR A 329 -29.79 -7.53 20.12
C THR A 329 -29.13 -8.86 20.49
N ASP A 330 -27.80 -8.93 20.46
CA ASP A 330 -27.06 -10.14 20.79
C ASP A 330 -27.11 -10.45 22.28
N TRP A 331 -27.12 -9.43 23.14
CA TRP A 331 -27.36 -9.58 24.57
C TRP A 331 -28.75 -10.14 24.86
N LEU A 332 -29.79 -9.65 24.16
CA LEU A 332 -31.14 -10.19 24.30
C LEU A 332 -31.19 -11.67 23.87
N LYS A 333 -30.63 -12.02 22.70
CA LYS A 333 -30.55 -13.41 22.24
C LYS A 333 -29.80 -14.30 23.22
N ALA A 334 -28.62 -13.88 23.69
CA ALA A 334 -27.81 -14.66 24.62
C ALA A 334 -28.52 -14.88 25.96
N THR A 335 -29.30 -13.90 26.42
CA THR A 335 -30.13 -14.01 27.64
C THR A 335 -31.23 -15.06 27.45
N ASP A 336 -31.93 -15.04 26.32
CA ASP A 336 -32.97 -16.02 26.00
C ASP A 336 -32.39 -17.43 25.79
N GLU A 337 -31.24 -17.55 25.12
CA GLU A 337 -30.54 -18.83 24.95
C GLU A 337 -30.07 -19.40 26.28
N LYS A 338 -29.58 -18.56 27.20
CA LYS A 338 -29.25 -19.00 28.57
C LYS A 338 -30.49 -19.52 29.27
N ARG A 339 -31.62 -18.80 29.22
CA ARG A 339 -32.89 -19.26 29.82
C ARG A 339 -33.30 -20.63 29.27
N LYS A 340 -33.26 -20.81 27.95
CA LYS A 340 -33.55 -22.10 27.30
C LYS A 340 -32.59 -23.21 27.74
N ARG A 341 -31.29 -22.92 27.87
CA ARG A 341 -30.30 -23.88 28.38
C ARG A 341 -30.58 -24.28 29.81
N ASP A 342 -30.86 -23.32 30.68
CA ASP A 342 -31.20 -23.56 32.10
C ASP A 342 -32.49 -24.40 32.22
N GLU A 343 -33.49 -24.16 31.35
CA GLU A 343 -34.71 -24.98 31.26
C GLU A 343 -34.43 -26.39 30.74
N ASN A 344 -33.61 -26.53 29.70
CA ASN A 344 -33.24 -27.83 29.16
C ASN A 344 -32.42 -28.65 30.17
N GLU A 345 -31.49 -28.02 30.89
CA GLU A 345 -30.72 -28.65 31.96
C GLU A 345 -31.65 -29.13 33.08
N LYS A 346 -32.64 -28.32 33.49
CA LYS A 346 -33.67 -28.77 34.44
C LYS A 346 -34.46 -29.98 33.91
N MET A 347 -34.79 -30.03 32.62
CA MET A 347 -35.48 -31.16 32.01
C MET A 347 -34.59 -32.40 31.92
N HIS A 348 -33.31 -32.25 31.55
CA HIS A 348 -32.34 -33.33 31.53
C HIS A 348 -32.06 -33.88 32.95
N LEU A 349 -31.96 -33.03 33.97
CA LEU A 349 -31.83 -33.47 35.37
C LEU A 349 -33.06 -34.26 35.83
N LYS A 350 -34.25 -33.90 35.34
CA LYS A 350 -35.48 -34.68 35.58
C LYS A 350 -35.51 -36.00 34.80
N ALA A 351 -35.07 -36.01 33.54
CA ALA A 351 -35.12 -37.17 32.65
C ALA A 351 -33.97 -38.18 32.88
N SER A 352 -32.81 -37.73 33.35
CA SER A 352 -31.64 -38.57 33.66
C SER A 352 -31.80 -39.40 34.94
N GLN A 353 -32.95 -39.31 35.61
CA GLN A 353 -33.38 -40.31 36.57
C GLN A 353 -33.75 -41.61 35.82
N GLY A 354 -32.75 -42.38 35.35
CA GLY A 354 -32.89 -43.84 35.21
C GLY A 354 -32.61 -44.55 33.87
N THR A 355 -31.99 -43.97 32.84
CA THR A 355 -31.73 -44.70 31.56
C THR A 355 -30.26 -44.56 31.12
N LEU A 356 -29.59 -45.68 30.84
CA LEU A 356 -28.16 -45.74 30.50
C LEU A 356 -27.93 -45.73 28.98
N ILE A 357 -26.80 -45.14 28.51
CA ILE A 357 -26.45 -44.99 27.07
C ILE A 357 -26.51 -46.31 26.27
N HIS A 358 -26.27 -47.45 26.90
CA HIS A 358 -26.31 -48.75 26.22
C HIS A 358 -27.72 -49.11 25.70
N GLU A 359 -28.78 -48.68 26.40
CA GLU A 359 -30.18 -48.93 26.04
C GLU A 359 -30.62 -48.15 24.78
N GLN A 360 -29.83 -47.16 24.34
CA GLN A 360 -30.10 -46.35 23.15
C GLN A 360 -29.58 -46.98 21.84
N CYS A 361 -28.64 -47.93 21.92
CA CYS A 361 -27.96 -48.49 20.75
C CYS A 361 -28.60 -49.77 20.17
N ASP A 362 -29.63 -50.31 20.81
CA ASP A 362 -30.30 -51.56 20.40
C ASP A 362 -31.21 -51.42 19.16
N GLN A 363 -31.29 -50.22 18.56
CA GLN A 363 -32.27 -49.86 17.54
C GLN A 363 -31.87 -50.20 16.09
N TYR A 364 -30.62 -50.63 15.81
CA TYR A 364 -30.10 -50.83 14.45
C TYR A 364 -29.80 -52.31 14.09
N LYS A 365 -30.44 -52.87 13.05
CA LYS A 365 -30.29 -54.27 12.59
C LYS A 365 -29.20 -54.45 11.49
N ARG A 366 -28.44 -55.56 11.51
CA ARG A 366 -27.30 -55.87 10.58
C ARG A 366 -27.46 -57.25 9.89
N CYS A 367 -26.92 -57.44 8.67
CA CYS A 367 -27.05 -58.70 7.89
C CYS A 367 -26.03 -59.81 8.30
N VAL A 368 -26.29 -61.06 7.90
CA VAL A 368 -25.61 -62.28 8.42
C VAL A 368 -24.13 -62.40 8.05
N GLN A 369 -23.68 -61.88 6.89
CA GLN A 369 -22.22 -61.78 6.61
C GLN A 369 -21.53 -60.63 7.35
N CYS A 370 -22.29 -59.64 7.85
CA CYS A 370 -21.79 -58.49 8.61
C CYS A 370 -21.98 -58.64 10.13
N GLN A 371 -22.77 -59.62 10.59
CA GLN A 371 -22.74 -60.12 11.96
C GLN A 371 -21.40 -60.81 12.15
N ARG A 372 -20.44 -60.12 12.80
CA ARG A 372 -19.11 -60.67 13.05
C ARG A 372 -19.26 -61.96 13.85
N ASN A 373 -18.76 -63.05 13.29
CA ASN A 373 -18.52 -64.31 13.99
C ASN A 373 -17.74 -63.98 15.28
N LEU A 374 -18.30 -64.28 16.47
CA LEU A 374 -17.66 -63.96 17.77
C LEU A 374 -16.31 -64.68 17.97
N ASN A 375 -16.03 -65.69 17.13
CA ASN A 375 -14.75 -66.40 17.08
C ASN A 375 -13.74 -65.83 16.08
N ASN A 376 -14.00 -64.67 15.48
CA ASN A 376 -12.98 -63.95 14.72
C ASN A 376 -12.04 -63.23 15.71
N SER A 377 -11.03 -63.96 16.20
CA SER A 377 -9.88 -63.35 16.86
C SER A 377 -9.19 -62.44 15.84
N GLY A 378 -9.46 -61.14 15.95
CA GLY A 378 -9.08 -60.14 14.96
C GLY A 378 -7.64 -60.29 14.51
N LYS A 379 -7.46 -60.88 13.32
CA LYS A 379 -6.26 -60.65 12.51
C LYS A 379 -6.45 -59.31 11.81
N ASN A 380 -6.23 -58.28 12.62
CA ASN A 380 -5.81 -56.93 12.27
C ASN A 380 -6.63 -56.24 11.15
N ASN A 381 -7.77 -55.66 11.51
CA ASN A 381 -8.27 -54.45 10.84
C ASN A 381 -7.48 -53.20 11.33
N PHE A 382 -6.16 -53.33 11.40
CA PHE A 382 -5.28 -52.17 11.51
C PHE A 382 -5.01 -51.72 10.09
N TRP A 383 -5.60 -50.58 9.75
CA TRP A 383 -5.12 -49.81 8.61
C TRP A 383 -3.68 -49.44 8.97
N LYS A 384 -2.74 -49.54 8.01
CA LYS A 384 -1.30 -49.44 8.29
C LYS A 384 -0.89 -48.12 8.96
N ASP A 385 -1.81 -47.15 9.01
CA ASP A 385 -1.60 -45.80 9.48
C ASP A 385 -2.25 -45.49 10.85
N THR A 386 -2.97 -46.43 11.50
CA THR A 386 -3.54 -46.15 12.82
C THR A 386 -2.60 -46.50 13.97
N ARG A 387 -2.25 -45.52 14.81
CA ARG A 387 -1.39 -45.72 16.00
C ARG A 387 -2.16 -45.38 17.28
N TYR A 388 -2.24 -46.36 18.19
CA TYR A 388 -2.78 -46.14 19.53
C TYR A 388 -1.74 -45.40 20.40
N ILE A 389 -2.15 -44.28 20.99
CA ILE A 389 -1.33 -43.52 21.96
C ILE A 389 -1.74 -43.98 23.38
N PRO A 390 -0.89 -44.74 24.10
CA PRO A 390 -1.23 -45.20 25.43
C PRO A 390 -1.46 -44.01 26.37
N GLY A 391 -2.60 -44.02 27.08
CA GLY A 391 -3.03 -42.96 27.98
C GLY A 391 -4.10 -42.01 27.42
N THR A 392 -4.57 -42.22 26.18
CA THR A 392 -5.70 -41.46 25.61
C THR A 392 -6.74 -42.39 24.99
N HIS A 393 -8.00 -41.97 24.95
CA HIS A 393 -9.10 -42.68 24.29
C HIS A 393 -9.22 -42.34 22.79
N ILE A 394 -8.16 -41.85 22.15
CA ILE A 394 -8.17 -41.42 20.75
C ILE A 394 -7.27 -42.34 19.93
N MET A 395 -7.80 -42.82 18.79
CA MET A 395 -7.01 -43.43 17.72
C MET A 395 -6.79 -42.38 16.63
N VAL A 396 -5.53 -42.21 16.19
CA VAL A 396 -5.16 -41.39 15.02
C VAL A 396 -4.86 -42.32 13.87
#